data_AF-A0AAU0F2T8-F1
#
_entry.id   AF-A0AAU0F2T8-F1
#
_cell.length_a   1.000
_cell.length_b   1.000
_cell.length_c   1.000
_cell.angle_alpha   90.00
_cell.angle_beta   90.00
_cell.angle_gamma   90.00
#
_symmetry.space_group_name_H-M   'P 1'
#
loop_
_entity.id
_entity.type
_entity.pdbx_description
1 polymer ?
#
loop_
_entity_poly.entity_id
_entity_poly.type
_entity_poly.pdbx_seq_one_letter_code
_entity_poly.pdbx_strand_id
1 'polypeptide(L)'
;MEMTHRWLKRCINWCEENPEIYGHKQHLFPIVQGSTYSDLRKISAEFISEQNADGNAIGGLSVGEPEEEMYRITNEVTDVLPVEKPRYLMGVGTPWNILESIGLGVDMMDCVMPTRNARNGMLFTWQGVMNIKNEKWKKRFFLHWMKRGLAL
;
A
#
# COMPACT_ATOMS: atom_id res chain seq x y z
N MET A 1 -0.61 18.11 6.35
CA MET A 1 -0.92 17.11 7.39
C MET A 1 -2.15 17.54 8.21
N GLU A 2 -2.14 18.71 8.86
CA GLU A 2 -3.29 19.21 9.65
C GLU A 2 -4.64 19.26 8.90
N MET A 3 -4.62 19.59 7.60
CA MET A 3 -5.85 19.55 6.78
C MET A 3 -6.44 18.14 6.73
N THR A 4 -5.61 17.11 6.60
CA THR A 4 -6.02 15.70 6.61
C THR A 4 -6.66 15.34 7.95
N HIS A 5 -6.13 15.83 9.07
CA HIS A 5 -6.73 15.63 10.38
C HIS A 5 -8.11 16.28 10.51
N ARG A 6 -8.28 17.51 9.99
CA ARG A 6 -9.60 18.16 9.92
C ARG A 6 -10.58 17.39 9.04
N TRP A 7 -10.11 16.84 7.92
CA TRP A 7 -10.94 16.01 7.04
C TRP A 7 -11.32 14.69 7.71
N LEU A 8 -10.41 14.06 8.46
CA LEU A 8 -10.72 12.85 9.22
C LEU A 8 -11.88 13.09 10.20
N LYS A 9 -11.82 14.17 11.00
CA LYS A 9 -12.92 14.51 11.92
C LYS A 9 -14.26 14.68 11.19
N ARG A 10 -14.24 15.32 10.01
CA ARG A 10 -15.44 15.46 9.17
C ARG A 10 -15.93 14.11 8.65
N CYS A 11 -15.04 13.21 8.28
CA CYS A 11 -15.40 11.86 7.83
C CYS A 11 -16.00 11.01 8.96
N ILE A 12 -15.44 11.07 10.18
CA ILE A 12 -15.98 10.38 11.35
C ILE A 12 -17.42 10.84 11.62
N ASN A 13 -17.64 12.16 11.74
CA ASN A 13 -18.98 12.71 11.96
C ASN A 13 -19.96 12.28 10.85
N TRP A 14 -19.50 12.30 9.60
CA TRP A 14 -20.34 11.88 8.48
C TRP A 14 -20.71 10.39 8.57
N CYS A 15 -19.76 9.50 8.91
CA CYS A 15 -20.01 8.07 9.09
C CYS A 15 -20.95 7.79 10.27
N GLU A 16 -20.92 8.59 11.33
CA GLU A 16 -21.87 8.50 12.46
C GLU A 16 -23.28 8.93 12.06
N GLU A 17 -23.41 9.97 11.23
CA GLU A 17 -24.69 10.53 10.79
C GLU A 17 -25.32 9.76 9.62
N ASN A 18 -24.52 8.99 8.86
CA ASN A 18 -24.93 8.32 7.63
C ASN A 18 -24.75 6.81 7.77
N PRO A 19 -25.79 6.09 8.20
CA PRO A 19 -25.70 4.65 8.42
C PRO A 19 -25.47 3.89 7.12
N GLU A 20 -24.91 2.70 7.28
CA GLU A 20 -24.55 1.80 6.19
C GLU A 20 -25.76 1.41 5.34
N ILE A 21 -25.54 1.35 4.03
CA ILE A 21 -26.55 0.95 3.05
C ILE A 21 -26.38 -0.52 2.68
N TYR A 22 -27.47 -1.14 2.25
CA TYR A 22 -27.50 -2.54 1.76
C TYR A 22 -27.05 -3.61 2.78
N GLY A 23 -27.01 -3.29 4.08
CA GLY A 23 -26.62 -4.24 5.13
C GLY A 23 -25.14 -4.63 5.09
N HIS A 24 -24.29 -3.82 4.47
CA HIS A 24 -22.85 -4.06 4.38
C HIS A 24 -22.08 -3.18 5.35
N LYS A 25 -21.39 -3.82 6.30
CA LYS A 25 -20.53 -3.12 7.23
C LYS A 25 -19.37 -2.42 6.52
N GLN A 26 -19.18 -1.13 6.79
CA GLN A 26 -18.07 -0.34 6.29
C GLN A 26 -17.08 -0.05 7.42
N HIS A 27 -15.80 -0.09 7.09
CA HIS A 27 -14.72 0.16 8.03
C HIS A 27 -13.97 1.42 7.62
N LEU A 28 -13.82 2.36 8.55
CA LEU A 28 -13.10 3.61 8.31
C LEU A 28 -11.62 3.41 8.62
N PHE A 29 -10.75 3.74 7.67
CA PHE A 29 -9.30 3.71 7.83
C PHE A 29 -8.74 5.14 7.67
N PRO A 30 -8.38 5.81 8.77
CA PRO A 30 -7.70 7.10 8.70
C PRO A 30 -6.31 6.97 8.08
N ILE A 31 -5.82 8.04 7.45
CA ILE A 31 -4.58 7.99 6.65
C ILE A 31 -3.51 8.89 7.27
N VAL A 32 -2.44 8.27 7.76
CA VAL A 32 -1.24 8.95 8.27
C VAL A 32 -0.56 9.68 7.12
N GLN A 33 -0.26 10.96 7.36
CA GLN A 33 0.41 11.87 6.41
C GLN A 33 1.59 12.56 7.09
N GLY A 34 2.43 13.24 6.31
CA GLY A 34 3.62 13.91 6.87
C GLY A 34 4.85 13.91 5.96
N SER A 35 4.73 13.45 4.71
CA SER A 35 5.86 13.29 3.79
C SER A 35 6.93 12.39 4.44
N THR A 36 8.21 12.72 4.28
CA THR A 36 9.34 12.01 4.89
C THR A 36 9.86 12.68 6.17
N TYR A 37 9.06 13.58 6.77
CA TYR A 37 9.41 14.28 8.01
C TYR A 37 8.92 13.48 9.23
N SER A 38 9.86 12.97 10.04
CA SER A 38 9.58 12.10 11.19
C SER A 38 8.69 12.73 12.26
N ASP A 39 8.93 14.00 12.57
CA ASP A 39 8.14 14.76 13.54
C ASP A 39 6.67 14.87 13.11
N LEU A 40 6.43 15.23 11.84
CA LEU A 40 5.09 15.33 11.30
C LEU A 40 4.40 13.97 11.21
N ARG A 41 5.15 12.91 10.88
CA ARG A 41 4.65 11.54 10.82
C ARG A 41 4.24 11.03 12.18
N LYS A 42 5.06 11.25 13.20
CA LYS A 42 4.76 10.88 14.58
C LYS A 42 3.50 11.60 15.09
N ILE A 43 3.44 12.92 14.93
CA ILE A 43 2.23 13.71 15.28
C ILE A 43 1.00 13.18 14.56
N SER A 44 1.14 12.84 13.27
CA SER A 44 0.01 12.33 12.49
C SER A 44 -0.44 10.94 12.94
N ALA A 45 0.50 10.04 13.24
CA ALA A 45 0.24 8.69 13.69
C ALA A 45 -0.39 8.65 15.09
N GLU A 46 0.10 9.46 16.03
CA GLU A 46 -0.48 9.61 17.38
C GLU A 46 -1.93 10.08 17.29
N PHE A 47 -2.18 11.18 16.57
CA PHE A 47 -3.54 11.70 16.38
C PHE A 47 -4.50 10.69 15.75
N ILE A 48 -4.03 9.92 14.76
CA ILE A 48 -4.84 8.91 14.08
C ILE A 48 -5.14 7.72 14.99
N SER A 49 -4.13 7.26 15.73
CA SER A 49 -4.26 6.17 16.70
C SER A 49 -5.34 6.48 17.74
N GLU A 50 -5.36 7.73 18.23
CA GLU A 50 -6.36 8.22 19.19
C GLU A 50 -7.81 8.17 18.67
N GLN A 51 -8.03 8.18 17.36
CA GLN A 51 -9.40 8.11 16.81
C GLN A 51 -10.02 6.71 16.92
N ASN A 52 -9.22 5.70 17.32
CA ASN A 52 -9.68 4.34 17.59
C ASN A 52 -10.46 3.68 16.43
N ALA A 53 -10.17 4.05 15.18
CA ALA A 53 -10.80 3.45 14.00
C ALA A 53 -10.44 1.96 13.82
N ASP A 54 -11.12 1.25 12.93
CA ASP A 54 -10.96 -0.21 12.75
C ASP A 54 -9.59 -0.61 12.19
N GLY A 55 -8.91 0.30 11.50
CA GLY A 55 -7.53 0.13 11.00
C GLY A 55 -6.93 1.46 10.60
N ASN A 56 -5.65 1.46 10.23
CA ASN A 56 -4.87 2.68 9.99
C ASN A 56 -4.09 2.57 8.70
N ALA A 57 -4.24 3.54 7.80
CA ALA A 57 -3.50 3.59 6.56
C ALA A 57 -2.28 4.52 6.66
N ILE A 58 -1.24 4.21 5.89
CA ILE A 58 -0.01 4.98 5.75
C ILE A 58 0.02 5.49 4.30
N GLY A 59 -0.20 6.79 4.12
CA GLY A 59 -0.25 7.43 2.81
C GLY A 59 0.92 8.37 2.55
N GLY A 60 1.07 8.81 1.31
CA GLY A 60 2.11 9.78 0.92
C GLY A 60 3.54 9.20 0.97
N LEU A 61 3.66 7.89 0.77
CA LEU A 61 4.89 7.16 0.52
C LEU A 61 4.80 6.49 -0.87
N SER A 62 5.93 6.04 -1.40
CA SER A 62 6.10 5.52 -2.76
C SER A 62 5.74 6.55 -3.85
N VAL A 63 6.06 7.82 -3.62
CA VAL A 63 5.78 8.95 -4.53
C VAL A 63 7.03 9.48 -5.26
N GLY A 64 8.19 8.90 -4.99
CA GLY A 64 9.46 9.20 -5.68
C GLY A 64 10.67 9.29 -4.76
N GLU A 65 10.47 9.12 -3.46
CA GLU A 65 11.54 9.00 -2.48
C GLU A 65 12.33 7.68 -2.63
N PRO A 66 13.57 7.61 -2.13
CA PRO A 66 14.33 6.36 -2.07
C PRO A 66 13.64 5.29 -1.21
N GLU A 67 13.84 4.01 -1.54
CA GLU A 67 13.26 2.89 -0.78
C GLU A 67 13.66 2.90 0.71
N GLU A 68 14.91 3.25 1.03
CA GLU A 68 15.38 3.38 2.42
C GLU A 68 14.57 4.41 3.21
N GLU A 69 14.18 5.52 2.58
CA GLU A 69 13.42 6.57 3.24
C GLU A 69 11.97 6.14 3.44
N MET A 70 11.39 5.44 2.47
CA MET A 70 10.09 4.80 2.62
C MET A 70 10.10 3.81 3.79
N TYR A 71 11.09 2.92 3.88
CA TYR A 71 11.21 1.94 4.97
C TYR A 71 11.40 2.61 6.33
N ARG A 72 12.27 3.62 6.42
CA ARG A 72 12.49 4.39 7.65
C ARG A 72 11.19 4.99 8.17
N ILE A 73 10.43 5.65 7.29
CA ILE A 73 9.17 6.29 7.67
C ILE A 73 8.09 5.25 7.98
N THR A 74 8.01 4.17 7.22
CA THR A 74 7.09 3.07 7.52
C THR A 74 7.37 2.53 8.92
N ASN A 75 8.63 2.23 9.26
CA ASN A 75 9.01 1.74 10.59
C ASN A 75 8.60 2.71 11.71
N GLU A 76 8.93 4.00 11.56
CA GLU A 76 8.57 5.03 12.55
C GLU A 76 7.06 5.15 12.76
N VAL A 77 6.27 5.01 11.70
CA VAL A 77 4.81 5.06 11.80
C VAL A 77 4.25 3.78 12.43
N THR A 78 4.76 2.60 12.06
CA THR A 78 4.30 1.32 12.61
C THR A 78 4.68 1.13 14.08
N ASP A 79 5.71 1.80 14.57
CA ASP A 79 6.08 1.84 16.00
C ASP A 79 5.04 2.60 16.85
N VAL A 80 4.32 3.54 16.24
CA VAL A 80 3.30 4.37 16.93
C VAL A 80 1.89 3.79 16.77
N LEU A 81 1.58 3.24 15.60
CA LEU A 81 0.25 2.70 15.31
C LEU A 81 -0.03 1.45 16.17
N PRO A 82 -1.30 1.21 16.57
CA PRO A 82 -1.68 0.04 17.36
C PRO A 82 -1.34 -1.26 16.62
N VAL A 83 -0.82 -2.25 17.34
CA VAL A 83 -0.40 -3.56 16.78
C VAL A 83 -1.60 -4.46 16.54
N GLU A 84 -2.66 -4.30 17.33
CA GLU A 84 -3.89 -5.07 17.26
C GLU A 84 -4.83 -4.65 16.12
N LYS A 85 -4.46 -3.62 15.35
CA LYS A 85 -5.26 -3.10 14.24
C LYS A 85 -4.52 -3.18 12.92
N PRO A 86 -5.22 -3.49 11.81
CA PRO A 86 -4.60 -3.57 10.50
C PRO A 86 -3.92 -2.26 10.10
N ARG A 87 -2.72 -2.36 9.56
CA ARG A 87 -1.92 -1.26 9.02
C ARG A 87 -1.81 -1.40 7.51
N TYR A 88 -2.28 -0.39 6.78
CA TYR A 88 -2.37 -0.40 5.33
C TYR A 88 -1.39 0.56 4.68
N LEU A 89 -0.33 0.05 4.05
CA LEU A 89 0.62 0.87 3.29
C LEU A 89 0.16 1.05 1.85
N MET A 90 -0.23 2.28 1.49
CA MET A 90 -0.87 2.57 0.22
C MET A 90 0.16 2.69 -0.92
N GLY A 91 -0.12 2.05 -2.06
CA GLY A 91 0.63 2.26 -3.32
C GLY A 91 1.95 1.48 -3.49
N VAL A 92 2.32 0.62 -2.54
CA VAL A 92 3.55 -0.18 -2.58
C VAL A 92 3.29 -1.55 -3.21
N GLY A 93 4.15 -1.98 -4.15
CA GLY A 93 3.86 -3.20 -4.92
C GLY A 93 5.00 -3.99 -5.53
N THR A 94 6.27 -3.61 -5.37
CA THR A 94 7.36 -4.52 -5.76
C THR A 94 7.41 -5.68 -4.76
N PRO A 95 7.73 -6.91 -5.20
CA PRO A 95 7.76 -8.06 -4.30
C PRO A 95 8.69 -7.89 -3.09
N TRP A 96 9.85 -7.24 -3.27
CA TRP A 96 10.79 -6.99 -2.18
C TRP A 96 10.28 -5.92 -1.19
N ASN A 97 9.65 -4.84 -1.67
CA ASN A 97 9.07 -3.83 -0.76
C ASN A 97 7.90 -4.42 0.03
N ILE A 98 7.12 -5.34 -0.55
CA ILE A 98 6.05 -6.05 0.16
C ILE A 98 6.65 -6.87 1.32
N LEU A 99 7.70 -7.66 1.06
CA LEU A 99 8.35 -8.47 2.08
C LEU A 99 8.94 -7.62 3.21
N GLU A 100 9.62 -6.53 2.87
CA GLU A 100 10.19 -5.60 3.85
C GLU A 100 9.08 -4.94 4.68
N SER A 101 8.02 -4.45 4.03
CA SER A 101 6.89 -3.81 4.71
C SER A 101 6.17 -4.75 5.68
N ILE A 102 6.03 -6.03 5.33
CA ILE A 102 5.51 -7.05 6.24
C ILE A 102 6.44 -7.19 7.47
N GLY A 103 7.75 -7.19 7.25
CA GLY A 103 8.75 -7.21 8.33
C GLY A 103 8.65 -6.00 9.27
N LEU A 104 8.24 -4.85 8.75
CA LEU A 104 7.98 -3.62 9.51
C LEU A 104 6.58 -3.62 10.18
N GLY A 105 5.77 -4.66 9.99
CA GLY A 105 4.46 -4.78 10.61
C GLY A 105 3.33 -4.11 9.84
N VAL A 106 3.40 -4.08 8.50
CA VAL A 106 2.29 -3.71 7.60
C VAL A 106 1.47 -4.96 7.23
N ASP A 107 0.15 -4.83 7.25
CA ASP A 107 -0.79 -5.94 7.02
C ASP A 107 -1.45 -5.91 5.64
N MET A 108 -1.61 -4.71 5.05
CA MET A 108 -2.28 -4.51 3.78
C MET A 108 -1.44 -3.62 2.87
N MET A 109 -1.46 -3.92 1.56
CA MET A 109 -0.79 -3.17 0.50
C MET A 109 -1.64 -3.20 -0.78
N ASP A 110 -1.52 -2.18 -1.62
CA ASP A 110 -2.10 -2.15 -2.96
C ASP A 110 -1.13 -1.55 -3.97
N CYS A 111 -1.17 -2.05 -5.21
CA CYS A 111 -0.42 -1.43 -6.29
C CYS A 111 -0.94 -1.84 -7.66
N VAL A 112 -0.96 -0.89 -8.60
CA VAL A 112 -1.27 -1.16 -10.01
C VAL A 112 -0.12 -1.87 -10.75
N MET A 113 1.08 -1.90 -10.16
CA MET A 113 2.31 -2.38 -10.80
C MET A 113 2.18 -3.77 -11.41
N PRO A 114 1.62 -4.81 -10.74
CA PRO A 114 1.52 -6.14 -11.33
C PRO A 114 0.72 -6.13 -12.64
N THR A 115 -0.45 -5.48 -12.65
CA THR A 115 -1.31 -5.44 -13.85
C THR A 115 -0.70 -4.56 -14.95
N ARG A 116 -0.08 -3.43 -14.60
CA ARG A 116 0.58 -2.52 -15.55
C ARG A 116 1.82 -3.17 -16.18
N ASN A 117 2.63 -3.88 -15.39
CA ASN A 117 3.82 -4.57 -15.86
C ASN A 117 3.46 -5.73 -16.78
N ALA A 118 2.45 -6.53 -16.42
CA ALA A 118 1.97 -7.63 -17.25
C ALA A 118 1.55 -7.16 -18.64
N ARG A 119 0.76 -6.06 -18.75
CA ARG A 119 0.38 -5.46 -20.04
C ARG A 119 1.58 -5.02 -20.90
N ASN A 120 2.69 -4.67 -20.25
CA ASN A 120 3.93 -4.27 -20.93
C ASN A 120 4.91 -5.43 -21.19
N GLY A 121 4.58 -6.64 -20.74
CA GLY A 121 5.40 -7.84 -20.88
C GLY A 121 6.50 -7.99 -19.82
N MET A 122 6.39 -7.30 -18.69
CA MET A 122 7.26 -7.46 -17.55
C MET A 122 6.57 -8.34 -16.50
N LEU A 123 7.24 -9.41 -16.09
CA LEU A 123 6.72 -10.44 -15.19
C LEU A 123 7.61 -10.55 -13.96
N PHE A 124 7.00 -10.62 -12.78
CA PHE A 124 7.69 -11.02 -11.55
C PHE A 124 7.79 -12.54 -11.51
N THR A 125 8.98 -13.05 -11.19
CA THR A 125 9.23 -14.48 -11.01
C THR A 125 10.08 -14.69 -9.76
N TRP A 126 10.15 -15.92 -9.26
CA TRP A 126 11.06 -16.29 -8.17
C TRP A 126 12.55 -16.01 -8.48
N GLN A 127 12.91 -15.86 -9.75
CA GLN A 127 14.26 -15.55 -10.22
C GLN A 127 14.45 -14.06 -10.52
N GLY A 128 13.52 -13.21 -10.06
CA GLY A 128 13.52 -11.77 -10.29
C GLY A 128 12.62 -11.34 -11.45
N VAL A 129 12.89 -10.14 -11.97
CA VAL A 129 12.07 -9.49 -12.98
C VAL A 129 12.46 -9.97 -14.38
N MET A 130 11.48 -10.43 -15.15
CA MET A 130 11.67 -10.93 -16.51
C MET A 130 10.89 -10.09 -17.51
N ASN A 131 11.52 -9.69 -18.62
CA ASN A 131 10.81 -9.18 -19.79
C ASN A 131 10.52 -10.32 -20.78
N ILE A 132 9.25 -10.68 -20.93
CA ILE A 132 8.81 -11.76 -21.79
C ILE A 132 9.09 -11.46 -23.27
N LYS A 133 9.06 -10.18 -23.68
CA LYS A 133 9.24 -9.77 -25.08
C LYS A 133 10.65 -10.02 -25.61
N ASN A 134 11.64 -10.31 -24.75
CA ASN A 134 13.00 -10.63 -25.16
C ASN A 134 13.06 -11.85 -26.11
N GLU A 135 13.88 -11.76 -27.16
CA GLU A 135 14.10 -12.80 -28.18
C GLU A 135 14.54 -14.14 -27.58
N LYS A 136 15.30 -14.13 -26.48
CA LYS A 136 15.76 -15.36 -25.81
C LYS A 136 14.61 -16.30 -25.38
N TRP A 137 13.38 -15.77 -25.25
CA TRP A 137 12.20 -16.53 -24.87
C TRP A 137 11.35 -17.04 -26.03
N LYS A 138 11.70 -16.73 -27.29
CA LYS A 138 10.88 -17.01 -28.48
C LYS A 138 10.57 -18.50 -28.70
N LYS A 139 11.52 -19.39 -28.39
CA LYS A 139 11.43 -20.84 -28.59
C LYS A 139 10.98 -21.61 -27.33
N ARG A 140 10.71 -20.93 -26.22
CA ARG A 140 10.36 -21.59 -24.96
C ARG A 140 8.86 -21.89 -24.97
N PHE A 141 8.50 -23.15 -25.22
CA PHE A 141 7.12 -23.61 -25.52
C PHE A 141 6.05 -23.09 -24.55
N PHE A 142 6.30 -23.15 -23.24
CA PHE A 142 5.36 -22.65 -22.21
C PHE A 142 5.13 -21.13 -22.29
N LEU A 143 6.17 -20.37 -22.64
CA LEU A 143 6.14 -18.91 -22.72
C LEU A 143 5.65 -18.40 -24.08
N HIS A 144 5.75 -19.22 -25.12
CA HIS A 144 5.20 -18.94 -26.44
C HIS A 144 3.66 -18.78 -26.40
N TRP A 145 2.98 -19.62 -25.63
CA TRP A 145 1.52 -19.55 -25.44
C TRP A 145 1.09 -18.31 -24.65
N MET A 146 1.81 -17.96 -23.57
CA MET A 146 1.58 -16.72 -22.82
C MET A 146 1.77 -15.46 -23.69
N LYS A 147 2.77 -15.42 -24.58
CA LYS A 147 2.97 -14.29 -25.52
C LYS A 147 1.81 -14.07 -26.47
N ARG A 148 1.07 -15.13 -26.82
CA ARG A 148 -0.06 -15.08 -27.75
C ARG A 148 -1.39 -14.78 -27.07
N GLY A 149 -1.40 -14.53 -25.75
CA GLY A 149 -2.63 -14.27 -24.99
C GLY A 149 -3.55 -15.48 -24.87
N LEU A 150 -3.02 -16.70 -25.05
CA LEU A 150 -3.79 -17.95 -25.08
C LEU A 150 -3.65 -18.77 -23.79
N ALA A 151 -3.13 -18.19 -22.71
CA ALA A 151 -3.08 -18.83 -21.40
C ALA A 151 -4.35 -18.48 -20.61
N LEU A 152 -5.31 -19.43 -20.59
CA LEU A 152 -6.35 -19.59 -19.57
C LEU A 152 -5.94 -20.76 -18.67
#